data_AF-A0A561XET4-F1
#
_entry.id   AF-A0A561XET4-F1
#
_cell.length_a   1.000
_cell.length_b   1.000
_cell.length_c   1.000
_cell.angle_alpha   90.00
_cell.angle_beta   90.00
_cell.angle_gamma   90.00
#
_symmetry.space_group_name_H-M   'P 1'
#
loop_
_entity.id
_entity.type
_entity.pdbx_description
1 polymer ?
#
loop_
_entity_poly.entity_id
_entity_poly.type
_entity_poly.pdbx_seq_one_letter_code
_entity_poly.pdbx_strand_id
1 'polypeptide(L)' 'MKGNIAAIVLVVLGVFFLLTNLGLISISLRELLRVWWPVALIAVGLALFFTPGNKGK' A
#
# COMPACT_ATOMS: atom_id res chain seq x y z
N MET A 1 16.83 7.88 13.79
CA MET A 1 16.16 8.80 12.85
C MET A 1 14.73 8.32 12.68
N LYS A 2 13.74 9.01 13.28
CA LYS A 2 12.33 8.67 13.05
C LYS A 2 12.00 9.13 11.63
N GLY A 3 12.19 8.26 10.63
CA GLY A 3 11.84 8.59 9.26
C GLY A 3 10.36 8.92 9.20
N ASN A 4 10.01 10.13 8.75
CA ASN A 4 8.61 10.53 8.54
C ASN A 4 8.05 9.77 7.32
N ILE A 5 7.87 8.45 7.46
CA ILE A 5 7.30 7.59 6.41
C ILE A 5 5.97 8.17 5.93
N ALA A 6 5.15 8.71 6.84
CA ALA A 6 3.92 9.40 6.50
C ALA A 6 4.11 10.61 5.56
N ALA A 7 5.16 11.41 5.77
CA ALA A 7 5.44 12.56 4.90
C ALA A 7 5.90 12.09 3.52
N ILE A 8 6.74 11.06 3.45
CA ILE A 8 7.18 10.47 2.18
C ILE A 8 5.98 9.93 1.39
N VAL A 9 5.10 9.19 2.05
CA VAL A 9 3.87 8.65 1.44
C VAL A 9 2.98 9.77 0.92
N LEU A 10 2.79 10.85 1.70
CA LEU A 10 2.01 12.02 1.28
C LEU A 10 2.60 12.69 0.03
N VAL A 11 3.92 12.89 -0.02
CA VAL A 11 4.60 13.48 -1.17
C VAL A 11 4.41 12.63 -2.42
N VAL A 12 4.63 11.31 -2.31
CA VAL A 12 4.46 10.38 -3.44
C VAL A 12 3.03 10.37 -3.95
N LEU A 13 2.04 10.36 -3.05
CA LEU A 13 0.62 10.45 -3.43
C LEU A 13 0.30 11.75 -4.16
N GLY A 14 0.80 12.89 -3.66
CA GLY A 14 0.58 14.19 -4.30
C GLY A 14 1.17 14.26 -5.71
N VAL A 15 2.39 13.76 -5.90
CA VAL A 15 3.04 13.69 -7.22
C VAL A 15 2.26 12.77 -8.17
N PHE A 16 1.83 11.60 -7.70
CA PHE A 16 1.02 10.68 -8.50
C PHE A 16 -0.25 11.36 -9.02
N PHE A 17 -1.02 12.00 -8.14
CA PHE A 17 -2.23 12.71 -8.54
C PHE A 17 -1.95 13.84 -9.52
N LEU A 18 -0.87 14.60 -9.33
CA LEU A 18 -0.49 15.69 -10.23
C LEU A 18 -0.21 15.16 -11.64
N LEU A 19 0.57 14.09 -11.75
CA LEU A 19 0.88 13.44 -13.02
C LEU A 19 -0.36 12.91 -13.72
N THR A 20 -1.32 12.31 -12.98
CA THR A 20 -2.58 11.84 -13.55
C THR A 20 -3.45 13.00 -14.03
N ASN A 21 -3.52 14.12 -13.29
CA ASN A 21 -4.28 15.30 -13.70
C ASN A 21 -3.68 16.00 -14.91
N LEU A 22 -2.34 15.96 -15.07
CA LEU A 22 -1.66 16.46 -16.27
C LEU A 22 -1.84 15.53 -17.48
N GLY A 23 -2.44 14.35 -17.31
CA GLY A 23 -2.60 13.35 -18.37
C GLY A 23 -1.28 12.66 -18.77
N LEU A 24 -0.21 12.81 -17.97
CA LEU A 24 1.08 12.17 -18.22
C LEU A 24 1.06 10.68 -17.89
N ILE A 25 0.19 10.28 -16.95
CA ILE A 25 -0.10 8.89 -16.64
C ILE A 25 -1.61 8.68 -16.69
N SER A 26 -2.04 7.65 -17.41
CA SER A 26 -3.44 7.27 -17.59
C SER A 26 -3.91 6.25 -16.54
N ILE A 27 -3.18 6.12 -15.43
CA ILE A 27 -3.49 5.17 -14.37
C ILE A 27 -4.41 5.84 -13.36
N SER A 28 -5.57 5.22 -13.13
CA SER A 28 -6.51 5.66 -12.11
C SER A 28 -6.18 5.05 -10.74
N LEU A 29 -6.41 5.79 -9.65
CA LEU A 29 -6.31 5.24 -8.28
C LEU A 29 -7.17 3.99 -8.10
N ARG A 30 -8.35 3.96 -8.74
CA ARG A 30 -9.28 2.84 -8.68
C ARG A 30 -8.67 1.57 -9.30
N GLU A 31 -8.01 1.67 -10.44
CA GLU A 31 -7.29 0.54 -11.03
C GLU A 31 -6.14 0.08 -10.15
N LEU A 32 -5.38 1.02 -9.58
CA LEU A 32 -4.30 0.67 -8.67
C LEU A 32 -4.84 -0.13 -7.47
N LEU A 33 -5.86 0.37 -6.78
CA LEU A 33 -6.48 -0.38 -5.67
C LEU A 33 -7.07 -1.73 -6.12
N ARG A 34 -7.61 -1.83 -7.34
CA ARG A 34 -8.12 -3.08 -7.93
C ARG A 34 -7.03 -4.08 -8.29
N VAL A 35 -5.80 -3.63 -8.59
CA VAL A 35 -4.66 -4.52 -8.85
C VAL A 35 -3.98 -4.94 -7.55
N TRP A 36 -3.95 -4.05 -6.55
CA TRP A 36 -3.18 -4.25 -5.33
C TRP A 36 -3.93 -4.96 -4.18
N TRP A 37 -5.27 -5.03 -4.19
CA TRP A 37 -6.03 -5.78 -3.16
C TRP A 37 -5.59 -7.25 -2.95
N PRO A 38 -5.18 -8.04 -3.96
CA PRO A 38 -4.73 -9.41 -3.74
C PRO A 38 -3.43 -9.46 -2.93
N VAL A 39 -2.55 -8.45 -3.07
CA VAL A 39 -1.31 -8.35 -2.30
C VAL A 39 -1.60 -8.17 -0.82
N ALA A 40 -2.61 -7.36 -0.48
CA ALA A 40 -3.04 -7.20 0.91
C ALA A 40 -3.54 -8.54 1.50
N LEU A 41 -4.30 -9.33 0.74
CA LEU A 41 -4.72 -10.66 1.18
C LEU A 41 -3.57 -11.64 1.34
N ILE A 42 -2.58 -11.62 0.43
CA ILE A 42 -1.36 -12.42 0.56
C ILE A 42 -0.60 -12.02 1.82
N ALA A 43 -0.42 -10.72 2.07
CA ALA A 43 0.26 -10.24 3.28
C ALA A 43 -0.47 -10.67 4.56
N VAL A 44 -1.80 -10.62 4.58
CA VAL A 44 -2.61 -11.13 5.69
C VAL A 44 -2.43 -12.63 5.86
N GLY A 45 -2.50 -13.42 4.77
CA GLY A 45 -2.29 -14.86 4.82
C GLY A 45 -0.89 -15.23 5.34
N LEU A 46 0.14 -14.51 4.91
CA LEU A 46 1.50 -14.67 5.41
C LEU A 46 1.62 -14.29 6.89
N ALA A 47 1.01 -13.17 7.30
CA ALA A 47 1.01 -12.76 8.69
C ALA A 47 0.36 -13.81 9.59
N LEU A 48 -0.77 -14.40 9.16
CA LEU A 48 -1.42 -15.50 9.88
C LEU A 48 -0.55 -16.76 9.90
N PHE A 49 0.10 -17.10 8.78
CA PHE A 49 0.98 -18.27 8.70
C PHE A 49 2.18 -18.17 9.66
N PHE A 50 2.77 -16.98 9.75
CA PHE A 50 3.91 -16.73 10.63
C PHE A 50 3.50 -16.30 12.04
N THR A 51 2.21 -16.13 12.33
CA THR A 51 1.74 -15.83 13.69
C THR A 51 2.04 -17.06 14.55
N PRO A 52 2.99 -16.98 15.51
CA PRO A 52 3.27 -18.10 16.39
C PRO A 52 1.99 -18.36 17.18
N GLY A 53 1.42 -19.56 17.06
CA GLY A 53 0.30 -19.95 17.89
C GLY A 53 0.71 -19.76 19.35
N ASN A 54 0.11 -18.78 20.02
CA ASN A 54 0.27 -18.58 21.45
C ASN A 54 -0.31 -19.83 22.12
N LYS A 55 0.54 -20.86 22.32
CA LYS A 55 0.20 -22.04 23.11
C LYS A 55 -0.26 -21.52 24.47
N GLY A 56 -1.46 -21.94 24.82
CA GLY A 56 -2.18 -21.52 26.00
C GLY A 56 -1.36 -21.61 27.28
N LYS A 57 -1.74 -20.77 28.23
CA LYS A 57 -1.72 -21.14 29.63
C LYS A 57 -3.09 -21.70 29.98
#